data_AF-A0A2V8EIZ9-F1
#
_entry.id   AF-A0A2V8EIZ9-F1
#
_cell.length_a   1.000
_cell.length_b   1.000
_cell.length_c   1.000
_cell.angle_alpha   90.00
_cell.angle_beta   90.00
_cell.angle_gamma   90.00
#
_symmetry.space_group_name_H-M   'P 1'
#
loop_
_entity.id
_entity.type
_entity.pdbx_description
1 polymer ?
#
loop_
_entity_poly.entity_id
_entity_poly.type
_entity_poly.pdbx_seq_one_letter_code
_entity_poly.pdbx_strand_id
1 'polypeptide(L)'
;MLMMDSTSGKMLAEVPIGGGVDSTWFDPGTGYAFSSCSTGTVTIAHEDTPETLTVVQTLETATGARTMALDPSTHRIYLAAAKYAPPPEGSPANARPTIVPGSMHLKIYGIDGQ
;
A
#
# COMPACT_ATOMS: atom_id res chain seq x y z
N MET A 1 0.67 8.64 -5.48
CA MET A 1 -0.51 8.95 -4.64
C MET A 1 -0.89 10.38 -4.93
N LEU A 2 -2.17 10.61 -5.21
CA LEU A 2 -2.70 11.93 -5.56
C LEU A 2 -3.66 12.36 -4.45
N MET A 3 -3.47 13.57 -3.94
CA MET A 3 -4.41 14.26 -3.08
C MET A 3 -5.19 15.26 -3.93
N MET A 4 -6.52 15.22 -3.84
CA MET A 4 -7.39 16.08 -4.64
C MET A 4 -8.52 16.66 -3.80
N ASP A 5 -8.94 17.87 -4.16
CA ASP A 5 -10.20 18.45 -3.71
C ASP A 5 -11.34 17.68 -4.38
N SER A 6 -12.18 17.03 -3.57
CA SER A 6 -13.29 16.21 -4.05
C SER A 6 -14.46 17.03 -4.61
N THR A 7 -14.56 18.32 -4.29
CA THR A 7 -15.59 19.24 -4.78
C THR A 7 -15.20 19.81 -6.14
N SER A 8 -13.98 20.31 -6.27
CA SER A 8 -13.51 20.98 -7.49
C SER A 8 -12.78 20.06 -8.47
N GLY A 9 -12.31 18.90 -8.01
CA GLY A 9 -11.44 18.01 -8.77
C GLY A 9 -9.99 18.51 -8.89
N LYS A 10 -9.65 19.62 -8.24
CA LYS A 10 -8.30 20.21 -8.26
C LYS A 10 -7.31 19.22 -7.62
N MET A 11 -6.21 18.94 -8.31
CA MET A 11 -5.07 18.24 -7.73
C MET A 11 -4.37 19.17 -6.73
N LEU A 12 -4.23 18.73 -5.49
CA LEU A 12 -3.65 19.51 -4.40
C LEU A 12 -2.18 19.15 -4.19
N ALA A 13 -1.86 17.86 -4.17
CA ALA A 13 -0.49 17.36 -4.06
C ALA A 13 -0.36 15.99 -4.72
N GLU A 14 0.84 15.64 -5.16
CA GLU A 14 1.17 14.31 -5.65
C GLU A 14 2.53 13.85 -5.13
N VAL A 15 2.63 12.55 -4.83
CA VAL A 15 3.88 11.91 -4.42
C VAL A 15 4.08 10.59 -5.15
N PRO A 16 5.33 10.19 -5.46
CA PRO A 16 5.60 8.92 -6.13
C PRO A 16 5.22 7.73 -5.24
N ILE A 17 4.79 6.62 -5.87
CA ILE A 17 4.47 5.34 -5.20
C ILE A 17 5.05 4.16 -5.97
N GLY A 18 4.99 2.97 -5.37
CA GLY A 18 5.32 1.72 -6.05
C GLY A 18 4.40 1.36 -7.23
N GLY A 19 4.73 0.28 -7.93
CA GLY A 19 3.97 -0.18 -9.09
C GLY A 19 2.76 -1.04 -8.71
N GLY A 20 1.65 -0.87 -9.43
CA GLY A 20 0.45 -1.70 -9.27
C GLY A 20 -0.26 -1.50 -7.93
N VAL A 21 -0.58 -0.25 -7.61
CA VAL A 21 -1.41 0.11 -6.45
C VAL A 21 -2.79 -0.56 -6.52
N ASP A 22 -3.31 -0.96 -5.36
CA ASP A 22 -4.63 -1.59 -5.23
C ASP A 22 -5.46 -0.97 -4.12
N SER A 23 -4.83 -0.43 -3.08
CA SER A 23 -5.51 0.25 -1.99
C SER A 23 -4.78 1.53 -1.59
N THR A 24 -5.56 2.57 -1.29
CA THR A 24 -5.08 3.82 -0.68
C THR A 24 -5.98 4.17 0.49
N TRP A 25 -5.39 4.46 1.65
CA TRP A 25 -6.09 4.82 2.88
C TRP A 25 -5.52 6.10 3.48
N PHE A 26 -6.35 6.85 4.20
CA PHE A 26 -5.95 8.00 4.99
C PHE A 26 -6.40 7.80 6.43
N ASP A 27 -5.49 8.01 7.38
CA ASP A 27 -5.75 7.99 8.81
C ASP A 27 -5.93 9.43 9.33
N PRO A 28 -7.17 9.88 9.59
CA PRO A 28 -7.42 11.23 10.08
C PRO A 28 -6.91 11.46 11.51
N GLY A 29 -6.63 10.40 12.28
CA GLY A 29 -6.09 10.52 13.62
C GLY A 29 -4.61 10.88 13.63
N THR A 30 -3.87 10.49 12.59
CA THR A 30 -2.41 10.67 12.51
C THR A 30 -1.95 11.51 11.32
N GLY A 31 -2.84 11.83 10.38
CA GLY A 31 -2.48 12.53 9.14
C GLY A 31 -1.72 11.65 8.14
N TYR A 32 -1.65 10.33 8.34
CA TYR A 32 -0.90 9.44 7.43
C TYR A 32 -1.78 8.92 6.29
N ALA A 33 -1.27 9.02 5.07
CA ALA A 33 -1.80 8.38 3.88
C ALA A 33 -0.92 7.19 3.47
N PHE A 34 -1.55 6.09 3.05
CA PHE A 34 -0.91 4.83 2.71
C PHE A 34 -1.31 4.40 1.31
N SER A 35 -0.37 4.00 0.45
CA SER A 35 -0.66 3.35 -0.84
C SER A 35 0.09 2.02 -0.96
N SER A 36 -0.64 0.91 -0.98
CA SER A 36 -0.09 -0.45 -1.06
C SER A 36 -0.01 -0.96 -2.50
N CYS A 37 1.17 -1.45 -2.89
CA CYS A 37 1.55 -1.70 -4.28
C CYS A 37 1.95 -3.16 -4.53
N SER A 38 1.63 -3.68 -5.73
CA SER A 38 1.91 -5.06 -6.13
C SER A 38 3.40 -5.40 -6.17
N THR A 39 4.26 -4.38 -6.35
CA THR A 39 5.72 -4.50 -6.26
C THR A 39 6.22 -4.88 -4.87
N GLY A 40 5.36 -4.82 -3.85
CA GLY A 40 5.68 -5.22 -2.49
C GLY A 40 6.08 -4.08 -1.57
N THR A 41 5.56 -2.88 -1.82
CA THR A 41 5.81 -1.71 -0.99
C THR A 41 4.51 -1.03 -0.58
N VAL A 42 4.55 -0.37 0.58
CA VAL A 42 3.56 0.63 0.98
C VAL A 42 4.27 1.98 1.04
N THR A 43 3.84 2.94 0.24
CA THR A 43 4.28 4.33 0.42
C THR A 43 3.44 4.96 1.51
N ILE A 44 4.11 5.55 2.50
CA ILE A 44 3.51 6.27 3.62
C ILE A 44 3.88 7.74 3.46
N ALA A 45 2.86 8.59 3.42
CA ALA A 45 3.01 10.03 3.37
C ALA A 45 2.21 10.70 4.50
N HIS A 46 2.64 11.87 4.93
CA HIS A 46 1.94 12.67 5.94
C HIS A 46 1.33 13.91 5.28
N GLU A 47 0.08 14.21 5.60
CA GLU A 47 -0.58 15.47 5.25
C GLU A 47 -0.10 16.56 6.20
N ASP A 48 0.88 17.36 5.75
CA ASP A 48 1.42 18.45 6.56
C ASP A 48 0.48 19.67 6.55
N THR A 49 -0.22 19.88 5.44
CA THR A 49 -1.24 20.91 5.26
C THR A 49 -2.30 20.41 4.27
N PRO A 50 -3.47 21.07 4.16
CA PRO A 50 -4.49 20.71 3.15
C PRO A 50 -4.04 20.77 1.69
N GLU A 51 -2.84 21.29 1.39
CA GLU A 51 -2.24 21.32 0.05
C GLU A 51 -0.84 20.70 0.01
N THR A 52 -0.41 20.00 1.06
CA THR A 52 0.95 19.45 1.17
C THR A 52 0.94 18.03 1.69
N LEU A 53 1.54 17.14 0.90
CA LEU A 53 1.70 15.72 1.22
C LEU A 53 3.18 15.35 1.10
N THR A 54 3.77 14.85 2.18
CA THR A 54 5.21 14.53 2.26
C THR A 54 5.41 13.04 2.49
N VAL A 55 6.18 12.36 1.62
CA VAL A 55 6.55 10.96 1.85
C VAL A 55 7.44 10.88 3.09
N VAL A 56 7.01 10.11 4.08
CA VAL A 56 7.77 9.87 5.33
C VAL A 56 8.48 8.52 5.30
N GLN A 57 7.94 7.54 4.58
CA GLN A 57 8.51 6.21 4.50
C GLN A 57 8.04 5.45 3.25
N THR A 58 8.94 4.65 2.67
CA THR A 58 8.56 3.53 1.81
C THR A 58 8.79 2.24 2.60
N LEU A 59 7.71 1.60 3.00
CA LEU A 59 7.73 0.38 3.79
C LEU A 59 7.81 -0.83 2.88
N GLU A 60 8.87 -1.62 3.04
CA GLU A 60 9.00 -2.93 2.38
C GLU A 60 8.01 -3.93 2.98
N THR A 61 7.24 -4.57 2.12
CA THR A 61 6.20 -5.53 2.51
C THR A 61 6.45 -6.90 1.88
N ALA A 62 5.64 -7.32 0.93
CA ALA A 62 5.80 -8.55 0.17
C ALA A 62 5.18 -8.36 -1.21
N THR A 63 5.83 -8.84 -2.26
CA THR A 63 5.28 -8.82 -3.62
C THR A 63 3.86 -9.40 -3.61
N GLY A 64 2.93 -8.71 -4.26
CA GLY A 64 1.51 -9.08 -4.30
C GLY A 64 0.67 -8.63 -3.09
N ALA A 65 1.27 -8.20 -1.98
CA ALA A 65 0.57 -7.72 -0.80
C ALA A 65 0.06 -6.28 -0.99
N ARG A 66 -0.93 -6.10 -1.87
CA ARG A 66 -1.44 -4.78 -2.27
C ARG A 66 -2.85 -4.48 -1.76
N THR A 67 -3.62 -5.50 -1.38
CA THR A 67 -4.93 -5.31 -0.75
C THR A 67 -4.73 -5.00 0.73
N MET A 68 -5.27 -3.88 1.19
CA MET A 68 -5.00 -3.33 2.52
C MET A 68 -6.26 -2.81 3.22
N ALA A 69 -6.31 -2.91 4.54
CA ALA A 69 -7.27 -2.23 5.40
C ALA A 69 -6.53 -1.41 6.47
N LEU A 70 -7.13 -0.28 6.87
CA LEU A 70 -6.69 0.56 7.99
C LEU A 70 -7.67 0.40 9.17
N ASP A 71 -7.14 0.21 10.37
CA ASP A 71 -7.87 0.38 11.62
C ASP A 71 -7.51 1.73 12.26
N PRO A 72 -8.39 2.75 12.18
CA PRO A 72 -8.10 4.08 12.72
C PRO A 72 -8.13 4.14 14.25
N SER A 73 -8.59 3.09 14.94
CA SER A 73 -8.56 3.05 16.41
C SER A 73 -7.20 2.63 16.96
N THR A 74 -6.44 1.86 16.18
CA THR A 74 -5.10 1.38 16.53
C THR A 74 -4.00 1.92 15.62
N HIS A 75 -4.37 2.68 14.57
CA HIS A 75 -3.49 3.22 13.54
C HIS A 75 -2.66 2.12 12.85
N ARG A 76 -3.25 0.94 12.68
CA ARG A 76 -2.61 -0.22 12.05
C ARG A 76 -3.12 -0.44 10.64
N ILE A 77 -2.20 -0.81 9.75
CA ILE A 77 -2.53 -1.33 8.44
C ILE A 77 -2.37 -2.85 8.40
N TYR A 78 -3.28 -3.50 7.69
CA TYR A 78 -3.34 -4.94 7.50
C TYR A 78 -3.28 -5.24 6.02
N LEU A 79 -2.28 -6.01 5.57
CA LEU A 79 -2.13 -6.40 4.18
C LEU A 79 -2.32 -7.91 4.01
N ALA A 80 -3.17 -8.29 3.06
CA ALA A 80 -3.32 -9.68 2.66
C ALA A 80 -2.14 -10.08 1.76
N ALA A 81 -1.44 -11.15 2.13
CA ALA A 81 -0.29 -11.68 1.40
C ALA A 81 -0.39 -13.19 1.20
N ALA A 82 0.34 -13.71 0.22
CA ALA A 82 0.51 -15.14 -0.01
C ALA A 82 1.92 -15.42 -0.56
N LYS A 83 2.37 -16.68 -0.51
CA LYS A 83 3.57 -17.10 -1.22
C LYS A 83 3.20 -17.51 -2.65
N TYR A 84 4.05 -17.15 -3.60
CA TYR A 84 3.90 -17.54 -4.98
C TYR A 84 4.91 -18.64 -5.34
N ALA A 85 4.46 -19.64 -6.09
CA ALA A 85 5.33 -20.64 -6.67
C ALA A 85 6.16 -20.02 -7.81
N PRO A 86 7.37 -20.51 -8.09
CA PRO A 86 8.11 -20.14 -9.28
C PRO A 86 7.24 -20.34 -10.53
N PRO A 87 7.28 -19.42 -11.51
CA PRO A 87 6.59 -19.64 -12.76
C PRO A 87 7.16 -20.89 -13.46
N PRO A 88 6.32 -21.74 -14.08
CA PRO A 88 6.81 -22.84 -14.91
C PRO A 88 7.78 -22.34 -15.99
N GLU A 89 8.74 -23.19 -16.37
CA GLU A 89 9.65 -22.88 -17.47
C GLU A 89 8.90 -22.54 -18.76
N GLY A 90 9.34 -21.50 -19.47
CA GLY A 90 8.67 -21.02 -20.68
C GLY A 90 7.42 -20.16 -20.45
N SER A 91 7.09 -19.83 -19.20
CA SER A 91 5.98 -18.92 -18.91
C SER A 91 6.18 -17.54 -19.56
N PRO A 92 5.14 -16.92 -20.13
CA PRO A 92 5.20 -15.53 -20.58
C PRO A 92 5.52 -14.58 -19.41
N ALA A 93 6.17 -13.44 -19.70
CA ALA A 93 6.55 -12.47 -18.68
C ALA A 93 5.37 -11.90 -17.85
N ASN A 94 4.15 -11.92 -18.42
CA ASN A 94 2.92 -11.46 -17.77
C ASN A 94 2.04 -12.61 -17.23
N ALA A 95 2.58 -13.83 -17.11
CA ALA A 95 1.83 -14.95 -16.55
C ALA A 95 1.36 -14.63 -15.14
N ARG A 96 0.10 -14.99 -14.83
CA ARG A 96 -0.45 -14.81 -13.49
C ARG A 96 0.29 -15.73 -12.50
N PRO A 97 0.78 -15.22 -11.36
CA PRO A 97 1.44 -16.04 -10.35
C PRO A 97 0.53 -17.11 -9.76
N THR A 98 1.08 -18.31 -9.53
CA THR A 98 0.40 -19.39 -8.82
C THR A 98 0.62 -19.25 -7.32
N ILE A 99 -0.47 -19.20 -6.54
CA ILE A 99 -0.39 -19.15 -5.08
C ILE A 99 -0.07 -20.54 -4.51
N VAL A 100 0.85 -20.62 -3.55
CA VAL A 100 1.10 -21.83 -2.78
C VAL A 100 -0.07 -22.08 -1.82
N PRO A 101 -0.76 -23.23 -1.88
CA PRO A 101 -1.88 -23.53 -0.98
C PRO A 101 -1.51 -23.39 0.49
N GLY A 102 -2.41 -22.81 1.29
CA GLY A 102 -2.19 -22.60 2.74
C GLY A 102 -1.20 -21.50 3.11
N SER A 103 -0.70 -20.73 2.14
CA SER A 103 0.29 -19.67 2.40
C SER A 103 -0.29 -18.28 2.64
N MET A 104 -1.62 -18.14 2.65
CA MET A 104 -2.27 -16.86 2.96
C MET A 104 -1.94 -16.44 4.39
N HIS A 105 -1.55 -15.19 4.56
CA HIS A 105 -1.25 -14.59 5.86
C HIS A 105 -1.49 -13.08 5.81
N LEU A 106 -1.60 -12.47 6.99
CA LEU A 106 -1.63 -11.02 7.14
C LEU A 106 -0.24 -10.50 7.47
N LYS A 107 0.12 -9.37 6.87
CA LYS A 107 1.20 -8.51 7.37
C LYS A 107 0.56 -7.33 8.09
N ILE A 108 0.98 -7.08 9.32
CA ILE A 108 0.39 -6.07 10.20
C ILE A 108 1.50 -5.08 10.53
N TYR A 109 1.19 -3.79 10.45
CA TYR A 109 2.15 -2.73 10.73
C TYR A 109 1.47 -1.61 11.53
N GLY A 110 2.14 -1.12 12.58
CA GLY A 110 1.74 0.04 13.36
C GLY A 110 2.89 1.02 13.59
N ILE A 111 2.61 2.12 14.30
CA ILE A 111 3.52 3.28 14.46
C ILE A 111 4.71 2.98 15.41
N ASP A 112 4.59 1.99 16.30
CA ASP A 112 5.59 1.71 17.35
C ASP A 112 6.51 0.51 17.07
N GLY A 113 6.64 0.09 15.80
CA GLY A 113 7.57 -0.98 15.42
C GLY A 113 7.20 -2.40 15.91
N GLN A 114 5.91 -2.65 16.22
CA GLN A 114 5.35 -3.99 16.48
C GLN A 114 4.37 -4.43 15.40
#